data_AF-A0A7X9JFG7-F1
#
_entry.id   AF-A0A7X9JFG7-F1
#
_cell.length_a   1.000
_cell.length_b   1.000
_cell.length_c   1.000
_cell.angle_alpha   90.00
_cell.angle_beta   90.00
_cell.angle_gamma   90.00
#
_symmetry.space_group_name_H-M   'P 1'
#
loop_
_entity.id
_entity.type
_entity.pdbx_description
1 polymer ?
#
loop_
_entity_poly.entity_id
_entity_poly.type
_entity_poly.pdbx_seq_one_letter_code
_entity_poly.pdbx_strand_id
1 'polypeptide(L)' 'LAKYNQLIRIEEELGDAAVYRGKETFYNMKQPAKSGRKR' A
#
# COMPACT_ATOMS: atom_id res chain seq x y z
N LEU A 1 15.92 -2.49 -12.16
CA LEU A 1 14.79 -3.03 -12.95
C LEU A 1 14.26 -4.37 -12.39
N ALA A 2 15.12 -5.36 -12.11
CA ALA A 2 14.70 -6.70 -11.69
C ALA A 2 13.72 -6.80 -10.49
N LYS A 3 13.86 -5.94 -9.47
CA LYS A 3 13.02 -6.01 -8.25
C LYS A 3 11.54 -5.70 -8.52
N TYR A 4 11.25 -4.73 -9.40
CA TYR A 4 9.88 -4.38 -9.77
C TYR A 4 9.25 -5.48 -10.63
N ASN A 5 10.01 -6.04 -11.57
CA ASN A 5 9.53 -7.15 -12.41
C ASN A 5 9.25 -8.42 -11.61
N GLN A 6 9.89 -8.59 -10.45
CA GLN A 6 9.55 -9.67 -9.53
C GLN A 6 8.23 -9.39 -8.80
N LEU A 7 7.97 -8.15 -8.38
CA LEU A 7 6.70 -7.78 -7.76
C LEU A 7 5.52 -7.98 -8.72
N ILE A 8 5.67 -7.61 -9.99
CA ILE A 8 4.61 -7.80 -11.01
C ILE A 8 4.27 -9.29 -11.17
N ARG A 9 5.29 -10.17 -11.27
CA ARG A 9 5.05 -11.62 -11.36
C ARG A 9 4.36 -12.19 -10.12
N ILE A 10 4.72 -11.71 -8.93
CA ILE A 10 4.08 -12.12 -7.67
C ILE A 10 2.62 -11.64 -7.62
N GLU A 11 2.35 -10.43 -8.08
CA GLU A 11 0.98 -9.88 -8.18
C GLU A 11 0.12 -10.70 -9.15
N GLU A 12 0.66 -11.04 -10.32
CA GLU A 12 -0.02 -11.90 -11.30
C GLU A 12 -0.29 -13.32 -10.75
N GLU A 13 0.67 -13.92 -10.04
CA GLU A 13 0.53 -15.26 -9.46
C GLU A 13 -0.53 -15.30 -8.34
N LEU A 14 -0.63 -14.23 -7.55
CA LEU A 14 -1.59 -14.11 -6.46
C LEU A 14 -3.02 -13.79 -6.94
N GLY A 15 -3.17 -13.16 -8.12
CA GLY A 15 -4.47 -12.82 -8.70
C GLY A 15 -5.37 -12.08 -7.71
N ASP A 16 -6.58 -12.62 -7.47
CA ASP A 16 -7.58 -12.02 -6.58
C ASP A 16 -7.16 -11.95 -5.10
N ALA A 17 -6.12 -12.70 -4.71
CA ALA A 17 -5.57 -12.65 -3.35
C ALA A 17 -4.53 -11.53 -3.15
N ALA A 18 -4.08 -10.87 -4.23
CA ALA A 18 -3.11 -9.79 -4.15
C ALA A 18 -3.74 -8.54 -3.51
N VAL A 19 -3.10 -7.99 -2.46
CA VAL A 19 -3.59 -6.79 -1.76
C VAL A 19 -2.49 -5.75 -1.58
N TYR A 20 -2.67 -4.59 -2.21
CA TYR A 20 -1.83 -3.42 -1.99
C TYR A 20 -2.45 -2.48 -0.95
N ARG A 21 -1.91 -2.49 0.28
CA ARG A 21 -2.46 -1.75 1.43
C ARG A 21 -2.23 -0.23 1.40
N GLY A 22 -1.49 0.30 0.44
CA GLY A 22 -1.24 1.74 0.30
C GLY A 22 -0.84 2.42 1.62
N LYS A 23 -1.63 3.39 2.08
CA LYS A 23 -1.39 4.12 3.35
C LYS A 23 -1.58 3.26 4.60
N GLU A 24 -2.36 2.19 4.52
CA GLU A 24 -2.58 1.26 5.63
C GLU A 24 -1.33 0.40 5.90
N THR A 25 -0.37 0.37 4.96
CA THR A 25 0.95 -0.24 5.17
C THR A 25 1.72 0.42 6.31
N PHE A 26 1.44 1.69 6.63
CA PHE A 26 2.10 2.41 7.72
C PHE A 26 1.45 2.12 9.09
N TYR A 27 1.24 0.84 9.41
CA TYR A 27 0.59 0.39 10.66
C TYR A 27 1.32 0.85 11.93
N ASN A 28 2.61 1.17 11.83
CA ASN A 28 3.42 1.68 12.93
C ASN A 28 3.37 3.21 13.10
N MET A 29 2.77 3.95 12.16
CA MET A 29 2.71 5.41 12.23
C MET A 29 1.44 5.86 12.94
N LYS A 30 1.58 6.71 13.96
CA LYS A 30 0.43 7.43 14.53
C LYS A 30 -0.10 8.37 13.46
N GLN A 31 -1.38 8.23 13.12
CA GLN A 31 -2.00 9.09 12.11
C GLN A 31 -1.80 10.55 12.50
N PRO A 32 -1.33 11.43 11.59
CA PRO A 32 -1.34 12.85 11.87
C PRO A 32 -2.79 13.23 12.10
N ALA A 33 -3.08 13.83 13.27
CA ALA A 33 -4.39 14.35 13.61
C ALA A 33 -4.94 15.08 12.39
N LYS A 34 -6.07 14.62 11.85
CA LYS A 34 -6.71 15.26 10.70
C LYS A 34 -6.98 16.70 11.11
N SER A 35 -6.11 17.63 10.69
CA SER A 35 -6.36 19.06 10.78
C SER A 35 -7.41 19.38 9.72
N GLY A 36 -8.64 19.01 10.04
CA GLY A 36 -9.83 19.41 9.32
C GLY A 36 -10.01 20.90 9.48
N ARG A 37 -9.34 21.64 8.59
CA ARG A 37 -9.73 22.94 8.09
C ARG A 37 -11.24 22.91 7.81
N LYS A 38 -12.04 23.40 8.75
CA LYS A 38 -13.43 23.77 8.49
C LYS A 38 -13.37 24.90 7.45
N ARG A 39 -13.93 24.65 6.27
CA ARG A 39 -14.39 25.73 5.39
C ARG A 39 -15.62 26.37 6.02
#